data_AF-A0A1L3GEB4-F1
#
_entry.id   AF-A0A1L3GEB4-F1
#
_cell.length_a   1.000
_cell.length_b   1.000
_cell.length_c   1.000
_cell.angle_alpha   90.00
_cell.angle_beta   90.00
_cell.angle_gamma   90.00
#
_symmetry.space_group_name_H-M   'P 1'
#
loop_
_entity.id
_entity.type
_entity.pdbx_description
1 polymer ?
#
loop_
_entity_poly.entity_id
_entity_poly.type
_entity_poly.pdbx_seq_one_letter_code
_entity_poly.pdbx_strand_id
1 'polypeptide(L)'
;MNISDRYRALADEVRSLMTGTADPKVERLLEQAVRELAQHEESVGDIPQLRLENELTPVLLKAHNLLDRARLLFNECGEEDRAASLWEAEQKIYRLLNAL
;
A
#
# COMPACT_ATOMS: atom_id res chain seq x y z
N MET A 1 -0.20 -6.66 17.43
CA MET A 1 -1.05 -6.39 16.25
C MET A 1 -0.90 -7.56 15.31
N ASN A 2 -2.00 -8.24 14.96
CA ASN A 2 -1.96 -9.42 14.08
C ASN A 2 -1.79 -8.99 12.60
N ILE A 3 -1.70 -9.94 11.67
CA ILE A 3 -1.51 -9.65 10.23
C ILE A 3 -2.68 -8.83 9.68
N SER A 4 -3.91 -9.13 10.05
CA SER A 4 -5.12 -8.44 9.56
C SER A 4 -5.18 -6.99 10.02
N ASP A 5 -4.88 -6.71 11.28
CA ASP A 5 -4.79 -5.34 11.81
C ASP A 5 -3.71 -4.54 11.07
N ARG A 6 -2.53 -5.14 10.86
CA ARG A 6 -1.41 -4.50 10.13
C ARG A 6 -1.77 -4.22 8.67
N TYR A 7 -2.49 -5.13 8.02
CA TYR A 7 -2.97 -4.96 6.66
C TYR A 7 -3.98 -3.81 6.55
N ARG A 8 -4.98 -3.75 7.44
CA ARG A 8 -5.98 -2.66 7.45
C ARG A 8 -5.34 -1.30 7.73
N ALA A 9 -4.44 -1.23 8.71
CA ALA A 9 -3.71 0.00 9.00
C ALA A 9 -2.91 0.51 7.79
N LEU A 10 -2.29 -0.40 7.03
CA LEU A 10 -1.60 -0.07 5.78
C LEU A 10 -2.57 0.46 4.72
N ALA A 11 -3.73 -0.17 4.55
CA ALA A 11 -4.74 0.27 3.58
C ALA A 11 -5.26 1.69 3.89
N ASP A 12 -5.55 1.98 5.16
CA ASP A 12 -5.98 3.30 5.63
C ASP A 12 -4.89 4.37 5.44
N GLU A 13 -3.64 4.01 5.69
CA GLU A 13 -2.49 4.91 5.48
C GLU A 13 -2.33 5.26 4.00
N VAL A 14 -2.33 4.26 3.11
CA VAL A 14 -2.22 4.49 1.66
C VAL A 14 -3.40 5.33 1.16
N ARG A 15 -4.61 5.12 1.70
CA ARG A 15 -5.80 5.95 1.40
C ARG A 15 -5.60 7.40 1.85
N SER A 16 -4.98 7.62 3.00
CA SER A 16 -4.70 8.96 3.51
C SER A 16 -3.70 9.71 2.63
N LEU A 17 -2.69 9.01 2.09
CA LEU A 17 -1.66 9.59 1.20
C LEU A 17 -2.21 10.06 -0.16
N MET A 18 -3.39 9.61 -0.56
CA MET A 18 -4.08 10.09 -1.76
C MET A 18 -4.57 11.55 -1.60
N THR A 19 -4.79 12.01 -0.38
CA THR A 19 -5.40 13.33 -0.12
C THR A 19 -4.43 14.46 -0.45
N GLY A 20 -4.89 15.41 -1.26
CA GLY A 20 -4.14 16.63 -1.57
C GLY A 20 -3.10 16.49 -2.68
N THR A 21 -3.05 15.36 -3.38
CA THR A 21 -2.22 15.24 -4.59
C THR A 21 -2.85 16.04 -5.74
N ALA A 22 -2.05 16.86 -6.41
CA ALA A 22 -2.51 17.67 -7.55
C ALA A 22 -2.12 17.05 -8.90
N ASP A 23 -1.16 16.11 -8.91
CA ASP A 23 -0.77 15.39 -10.13
C ASP A 23 -1.76 14.25 -10.41
N PRO A 24 -2.52 14.31 -11.52
CA PRO A 24 -3.52 13.30 -11.86
C PRO A 24 -2.91 11.91 -12.16
N LYS A 25 -1.62 11.83 -12.51
CA LYS A 25 -0.92 10.54 -12.69
C LYS A 25 -0.65 9.90 -11.33
N VAL A 26 -0.16 10.68 -10.37
CA VAL A 26 0.09 10.21 -9.01
C VAL A 26 -1.22 9.79 -8.35
N GLU A 27 -2.27 10.60 -8.52
CA GLU A 27 -3.61 10.31 -8.00
C GLU A 27 -4.11 8.94 -8.48
N ARG A 28 -4.01 8.68 -9.80
CA ARG A 28 -4.41 7.39 -10.38
C ARG A 28 -3.61 6.20 -9.85
N LEU A 29 -2.31 6.37 -9.61
CA LEU A 29 -1.47 5.31 -9.06
C LEU A 29 -1.86 4.98 -7.62
N LEU A 30 -2.09 6.02 -6.79
CA LEU A 30 -2.53 5.85 -5.42
C LEU A 30 -3.95 5.27 -5.34
N GLU A 31 -4.87 5.72 -6.19
CA GLU A 31 -6.21 5.16 -6.30
C GLU A 31 -6.16 3.66 -6.66
N GLN A 32 -5.30 3.27 -7.60
CA GLN A 32 -5.08 1.87 -7.94
C GLN A 32 -4.53 1.10 -6.73
N ALA A 33 -3.54 1.64 -6.01
CA ALA A 33 -2.96 0.98 -4.85
C ALA A 33 -4.01 0.75 -3.74
N VAL A 34 -4.84 1.75 -3.47
CA VAL A 34 -5.97 1.65 -2.53
C VAL A 34 -6.96 0.57 -2.99
N ARG A 35 -7.31 0.55 -4.28
CA ARG A 35 -8.23 -0.47 -4.83
C ARG A 35 -7.66 -1.88 -4.75
N GLU A 36 -6.36 -2.07 -4.93
CA GLU A 36 -5.73 -3.39 -4.74
C GLU A 36 -5.82 -3.83 -3.28
N LEU A 37 -5.45 -2.96 -2.33
CA LEU A 37 -5.50 -3.29 -0.90
C LEU A 37 -6.93 -3.51 -0.38
N ALA A 38 -7.91 -2.79 -0.94
CA ALA A 38 -9.32 -2.94 -0.57
C ALA A 38 -9.89 -4.34 -0.88
N GLN A 39 -9.29 -5.10 -1.81
CA GLN A 39 -9.79 -6.43 -2.20
C GLN A 39 -9.83 -7.43 -1.02
N HIS A 40 -8.92 -7.30 -0.07
CA HIS A 40 -8.85 -8.18 1.11
C HIS A 40 -9.04 -7.44 2.44
N GLU A 41 -9.26 -6.12 2.45
CA GLU A 41 -9.34 -5.31 3.68
C GLU A 41 -10.39 -5.84 4.68
N GLU A 42 -11.56 -6.22 4.18
CA GLU A 42 -12.64 -6.78 5.01
C GLU A 42 -12.38 -8.25 5.37
N SER A 43 -11.94 -9.06 4.39
CA SER A 43 -11.83 -10.52 4.50
C SER A 43 -10.51 -11.04 5.05
N VAL A 44 -9.48 -10.20 5.20
CA VAL A 44 -8.13 -10.61 5.64
C VAL A 44 -8.11 -11.32 7.00
N GLY A 45 -9.07 -10.99 7.88
CA GLY A 45 -9.24 -11.67 9.17
C GLY A 45 -9.79 -13.10 9.06
N ASP A 46 -10.46 -13.41 7.95
CA ASP A 46 -11.10 -14.71 7.69
C ASP A 46 -10.21 -15.64 6.84
N ILE A 47 -9.12 -15.11 6.27
CA ILE A 47 -8.16 -15.91 5.50
C ILE A 47 -7.45 -16.89 6.44
N PRO A 48 -7.55 -18.21 6.21
CA PRO A 48 -6.81 -19.19 6.98
C PRO A 48 -5.30 -18.92 6.91
N GLN A 49 -4.59 -19.09 8.03
CA GLN A 49 -3.17 -18.75 8.11
C GLN A 49 -2.32 -19.41 7.00
N LEU A 50 -2.61 -20.67 6.66
CA LEU A 50 -1.94 -21.42 5.57
C LEU A 50 -2.13 -20.83 4.17
N ARG A 51 -3.08 -19.90 3.99
CA ARG A 51 -3.40 -19.24 2.72
C ARG A 51 -3.00 -17.77 2.69
N LEU A 52 -2.63 -17.17 3.82
CA LEU A 52 -2.29 -15.74 3.90
C LEU A 52 -1.19 -15.34 2.93
N GLU A 53 -0.11 -16.11 2.86
CA GLU A 53 1.00 -15.84 1.94
C GLU A 53 0.52 -15.84 0.47
N ASN A 54 -0.22 -16.87 0.05
CA ASN A 54 -0.68 -17.01 -1.33
C ASN A 54 -1.71 -15.94 -1.74
N GLU A 55 -2.59 -15.55 -0.83
CA GLU A 55 -3.66 -14.58 -1.10
C GLU A 55 -3.13 -13.13 -1.03
N LEU A 56 -2.31 -12.81 -0.03
CA LEU A 56 -1.88 -11.43 0.22
C LEU A 56 -0.62 -11.02 -0.52
N THR A 57 0.32 -11.94 -0.80
CA THR A 57 1.59 -11.60 -1.47
C THR A 57 1.37 -10.93 -2.83
N PRO A 58 0.51 -11.44 -3.73
CA PRO A 58 0.29 -10.79 -5.03
C PRO A 58 -0.27 -9.37 -4.89
N VAL A 59 -1.21 -9.16 -3.97
CA VAL A 59 -1.82 -7.87 -3.70
C VAL A 59 -0.81 -6.88 -3.13
N LEU A 60 -0.03 -7.31 -2.14
CA LEU A 60 0.99 -6.50 -1.49
C LEU A 60 2.12 -6.10 -2.46
N LEU A 61 2.61 -7.02 -3.29
CA LEU A 61 3.62 -6.71 -4.30
C LEU A 61 3.09 -5.74 -5.36
N LYS A 62 1.83 -5.89 -5.77
CA LYS A 62 1.22 -4.98 -6.74
C LYS A 62 1.02 -3.58 -6.15
N ALA A 63 0.53 -3.49 -4.91
CA ALA A 63 0.45 -2.22 -4.19
C ALA A 63 1.83 -1.56 -4.07
N HIS A 64 2.86 -2.32 -3.67
CA HIS A 64 4.24 -1.83 -3.59
C HIS A 64 4.72 -1.20 -4.90
N ASN A 65 4.53 -1.88 -6.03
CA ASN A 65 4.94 -1.37 -7.33
C ASN A 65 4.20 -0.09 -7.75
N LEU A 66 2.95 0.09 -7.32
CA LEU A 66 2.18 1.31 -7.58
C LEU A 66 2.69 2.46 -6.71
N LEU A 67 2.99 2.20 -5.44
CA LEU A 67 3.56 3.20 -4.52
C LEU A 67 4.96 3.64 -4.97
N ASP A 68 5.81 2.71 -5.40
CA ASP A 68 7.16 3.02 -5.90
C ASP A 68 7.11 3.97 -7.10
N ARG A 69 6.20 3.72 -8.05
CA ARG A 69 5.98 4.62 -9.19
C ARG A 69 5.48 6.01 -8.75
N ALA A 70 4.55 6.07 -7.80
CA ALA A 70 4.06 7.33 -7.26
C ALA A 70 5.16 8.10 -6.52
N ARG A 71 6.03 7.39 -5.79
CA ARG A 71 7.19 7.95 -5.08
C ARG A 71 8.20 8.58 -6.02
N LEU A 72 8.50 7.91 -7.14
CA LEU A 72 9.36 8.48 -8.18
C LEU A 72 8.79 9.78 -8.75
N LEU A 73 7.48 9.83 -9.01
CA LEU A 73 6.83 11.04 -9.51
C LEU A 73 6.85 12.19 -8.48
N PHE A 74 6.63 11.91 -7.19
CA PHE A 74 6.76 12.95 -6.16
C PHE A 74 8.19 13.49 -6.08
N ASN A 75 9.21 12.64 -6.20
CA ASN A 75 10.61 13.08 -6.26
C ASN A 75 10.88 13.97 -7.49
N GLU A 76 10.33 13.63 -8.65
CA GLU A 76 10.46 14.45 -9.88
C GLU A 76 9.80 15.83 -9.71
N CYS A 77 8.74 15.93 -8.92
CA CYS A 77 8.06 17.18 -8.60
C CYS A 77 8.67 17.97 -7.42
N GLY A 78 9.71 17.44 -6.77
CA GLY A 78 10.31 18.05 -5.57
C GLY A 78 9.45 17.94 -4.32
N GLU A 79 8.46 17.05 -4.29
CA GLU A 79 7.61 16.78 -3.13
C GLU A 79 8.22 15.70 -2.21
N GLU A 80 9.43 15.97 -1.70
CA GLU A 80 10.23 15.01 -0.93
C GLU A 80 9.49 14.45 0.30
N ASP A 81 8.73 15.28 1.01
CA ASP A 81 7.95 14.85 2.19
C ASP A 81 6.90 13.78 1.83
N ARG A 82 6.28 13.90 0.64
CA ARG A 82 5.31 12.92 0.16
C ARG A 82 5.98 11.66 -0.34
N ALA A 83 7.11 11.79 -1.02
CA ALA A 83 7.93 10.65 -1.41
C ALA A 83 8.41 9.84 -0.18
N ALA A 84 8.83 10.52 0.89
CA ALA A 84 9.20 9.90 2.15
C ALA A 84 8.01 9.17 2.80
N SER A 85 6.81 9.75 2.73
CA SER A 85 5.60 9.11 3.24
C SER A 85 5.24 7.82 2.48
N LEU A 86 5.40 7.81 1.15
CA LEU A 86 5.23 6.59 0.36
C LEU A 86 6.30 5.54 0.64
N TRP A 87 7.54 5.97 0.85
CA TRP A 87 8.62 5.07 1.25
C TRP A 87 8.30 4.34 2.57
N GLU A 88 7.75 5.02 3.57
CA GLU A 88 7.33 4.37 4.82
C GLU A 88 6.21 3.34 4.60
N ALA A 89 5.26 3.61 3.70
CA ALA A 89 4.24 2.65 3.32
C ALA A 89 4.83 1.42 2.60
N GLU A 90 5.80 1.62 1.69
CA GLU A 90 6.56 0.54 1.04
C GLU A 90 7.28 -0.34 2.08
N GLN A 91 7.95 0.27 3.07
CA GLN A 91 8.61 -0.47 4.15
C GLN A 91 7.61 -1.28 4.99
N LYS A 92 6.42 -0.75 5.23
CA LYS A 92 5.35 -1.49 5.92
C LYS A 92 4.87 -2.70 5.10
N ILE A 93 4.76 -2.57 3.79
CA ILE A 93 4.49 -3.69 2.88
C ILE A 93 5.57 -4.76 3.00
N TYR A 94 6.86 -4.39 2.92
CA TYR A 94 7.96 -5.36 3.08
C TYR A 94 7.92 -6.09 4.42
N ARG A 95 7.69 -5.36 5.52
CA ARG A 95 7.57 -5.97 6.85
C ARG A 95 6.35 -6.88 6.97
N LEU A 96 5.29 -6.62 6.19
CA LEU A 96 4.10 -7.45 6.18
C LEU A 96 4.36 -8.72 5.38
N LEU A 97 4.93 -8.61 4.18
CA LEU A 97 5.37 -9.74 3.36
C LEU A 97 6.30 -10.69 4.14
N ASN A 98 7.28 -10.16 4.88
CA ASN A 98 8.19 -10.97 5.70
C ASN A 98 7.53 -11.64 6.91
N ALA A 99 6.29 -11.28 7.24
CA ALA A 99 5.56 -11.78 8.39
C ALA A 99 4.36 -12.66 8.01
N LEU A 100 4.08 -12.83 6.71
CA LEU A 100 3.15 -13.84 6.19
C LEU A 100 3.76 -15.23 6.34
#